data_AF-A0A9X3H9T2-F1
#
_entry.id   AF-A0A9X3H9T2-F1
#
_cell.length_a   1.000
_cell.length_b   1.000
_cell.length_c   1.000
_cell.angle_alpha   90.00
_cell.angle_beta   90.00
_cell.angle_gamma   90.00
#
_symmetry.space_group_name_H-M   'P 1'
#
loop_
_entity.id
_entity.type
_entity.pdbx_description
1 polymer ?
#
loop_
_entity_poly.entity_id
_entity_poly.type
_entity_poly.pdbx_seq_one_letter_code
_entity_poly.pdbx_strand_id
1 'polypeptide(L)'
;MKKFLFVVLILLLFNGKNSNAETKDSFSHLIDKLETVELEGKTEYLYKQFKSQTESLKCINEEYSDLFEFVKNKYSLGKITENNWMKYYEIFQTEDLLPKYEDDILFIKKFFDIFENKYKNDRIKTRLAFLKIIRNGDSYDKELLYLMPNSSKYSNKYLKSNVKIEAEIEKDLKNSKIKSSGMLRVAPTNLPNQRAAIDYAKRYATNPNTSKYYYFSRGDCANFVSQIFEAGGRKQIVYSGGYTKKAGGWWHITNPHRHSPAWSLANTFVCYFGTHVTTKNHRVFTAQLNPGTVIAFDSADDGDWDHVAYVTDSDNYTANYNGKYYYDYKVAQHTKNYNEWTSSSKNNWEKIEDIGGRYAVVRD
;
A
#
# COMPACT_ATOMS: atom_id res chain seq x y z
N MET A 1 59.57 42.79 16.59
CA MET A 1 58.10 42.86 16.63
C MET A 1 57.53 41.87 15.61
N LYS A 2 56.44 41.22 16.03
CA LYS A 2 55.80 39.97 15.57
C LYS A 2 55.80 39.65 14.06
N LYS A 3 56.24 38.42 13.75
CA LYS A 3 55.96 37.68 12.51
C LYS A 3 54.47 37.34 12.46
N PHE A 4 53.80 37.67 11.36
CA PHE A 4 52.39 37.33 11.11
C PHE A 4 52.28 35.85 10.72
N LEU A 5 51.50 35.11 11.50
CA LEU A 5 51.15 33.72 11.28
C LEU A 5 49.99 33.67 10.27
N PHE A 6 50.17 32.98 9.15
CA PHE A 6 49.13 32.75 8.15
C PHE A 6 48.23 31.62 8.65
N VAL A 7 47.05 31.95 9.17
CA VAL A 7 46.02 30.96 9.51
C VAL A 7 45.15 30.74 8.28
N VAL A 8 45.26 29.56 7.67
CA VAL A 8 44.33 29.09 6.63
C VAL A 8 43.04 28.71 7.34
N LEU A 9 42.03 29.58 7.24
CA LEU A 9 40.67 29.29 7.69
C LEU A 9 39.97 28.48 6.57
N ILE A 10 39.85 27.17 6.75
CA ILE A 10 38.98 26.34 5.90
C ILE A 10 37.54 26.67 6.27
N LEU A 11 36.88 27.47 5.44
CA LEU A 11 35.42 27.64 5.46
C LEU A 11 34.77 26.32 5.03
N LEU A 12 34.37 25.51 6.01
CA LEU A 12 33.34 24.49 5.81
C LEU A 12 32.03 25.21 5.51
N LEU A 13 31.72 25.35 4.23
CA LEU A 13 30.38 25.69 3.77
C LEU A 13 29.44 24.52 4.13
N PHE A 14 28.89 24.57 5.34
CA PHE A 14 27.60 23.94 5.62
C PHE A 14 26.55 24.72 4.83
N ASN A 15 26.39 24.38 3.55
CA ASN A 15 25.19 24.75 2.83
C ASN A 15 24.04 23.94 3.43
N GLY A 16 23.29 24.61 4.31
CA GLY A 16 21.95 24.19 4.68
C GLY A 16 21.17 23.90 3.40
N LYS A 17 20.72 22.65 3.26
CA LYS A 17 19.75 22.27 2.24
C LYS A 17 18.50 23.11 2.47
N ASN A 18 18.34 24.16 1.67
CA ASN A 18 17.05 24.80 1.48
C ASN A 18 16.08 23.73 0.97
N SER A 19 15.07 23.45 1.79
CA SER A 19 13.96 22.55 1.54
C SER A 19 13.03 23.14 0.48
N ASN A 20 13.43 23.05 -0.79
CA ASN A 20 12.49 22.96 -1.89
C ASN A 20 12.37 21.47 -2.24
N ALA A 21 11.35 20.83 -1.67
CA ALA A 21 10.97 19.46 -1.97
C ALA A 21 10.40 19.38 -3.40
N GLU A 22 11.27 19.46 -4.40
CA GLU A 22 11.09 18.65 -5.59
C GLU A 22 11.45 17.22 -5.16
N THR A 23 10.43 16.40 -4.91
CA THR A 23 10.56 14.97 -4.65
C THR A 23 11.09 14.30 -5.91
N LYS A 24 12.41 14.37 -6.11
CA LYS A 24 13.10 13.50 -7.07
C LYS A 24 12.92 12.07 -6.57
N ASP A 25 12.02 11.35 -7.22
CA ASP A 25 11.92 9.90 -7.15
C ASP A 25 13.29 9.31 -7.52
N SER A 26 14.15 9.07 -6.52
CA SER A 26 15.59 8.90 -6.68
C SER A 26 15.93 7.72 -7.59
N PHE A 27 15.05 6.73 -7.66
CA PHE A 27 15.22 5.51 -8.45
C PHE A 27 14.45 5.50 -9.78
N SER A 28 13.75 6.57 -10.15
CA SER A 28 12.96 6.64 -11.39
C SER A 28 13.79 6.35 -12.66
N HIS A 29 15.06 6.77 -12.68
CA HIS A 29 16.00 6.52 -13.78
C HIS A 29 16.38 5.04 -13.96
N LEU A 30 16.21 4.23 -12.91
CA LEU A 30 16.47 2.78 -12.91
C LEU A 30 15.26 1.96 -13.39
N ILE A 31 14.08 2.58 -13.50
CA ILE A 31 12.85 1.94 -13.96
C ILE A 31 12.94 1.65 -15.45
N ASP A 32 12.56 0.43 -15.83
CA ASP A 32 12.51 0.00 -17.22
C ASP A 32 11.26 0.53 -17.94
N LYS A 33 11.26 0.47 -19.27
CA LYS A 33 10.04 0.69 -20.05
C LYS A 33 8.99 -0.33 -19.63
N LEU A 34 7.73 0.12 -19.47
CA LEU A 34 6.61 -0.78 -19.18
C LEU A 34 6.53 -1.89 -20.24
N GLU A 35 6.68 -3.12 -19.77
CA GLU A 35 6.48 -4.30 -20.58
C GLU A 35 4.99 -4.53 -20.84
N THR A 36 4.70 -5.23 -21.94
CA THR A 36 3.34 -5.54 -22.35
C THR A 36 3.18 -7.01 -22.69
N VAL A 37 1.97 -7.53 -22.52
CA VAL A 37 1.55 -8.86 -22.95
C VAL A 37 0.26 -8.76 -23.76
N GLU A 38 0.01 -9.74 -24.62
CA GLU A 38 -1.28 -9.89 -25.30
C GLU A 38 -2.17 -10.84 -24.50
N LEU A 39 -3.40 -10.38 -24.21
CA LEU A 39 -4.41 -11.13 -23.48
C LEU A 39 -5.81 -10.75 -23.99
N GLU A 40 -6.59 -11.75 -24.39
CA GLU A 40 -7.91 -11.58 -25.02
C GLU A 40 -7.86 -10.67 -26.27
N GLY A 41 -6.79 -10.77 -27.06
CA GLY A 41 -6.56 -9.94 -28.25
C GLY A 41 -6.34 -8.46 -27.96
N LYS A 42 -5.97 -8.12 -26.71
CA LYS A 42 -5.65 -6.76 -26.28
C LYS A 42 -4.27 -6.72 -25.64
N THR A 43 -3.57 -5.63 -25.91
CA THR A 43 -2.34 -5.28 -25.19
C THR A 43 -2.68 -4.87 -23.76
N GLU A 44 -2.09 -5.59 -22.80
CA GLU A 44 -2.10 -5.30 -21.37
C GLU A 44 -0.71 -4.85 -20.92
N TYR A 45 -0.67 -3.85 -20.04
CA TYR A 45 0.57 -3.41 -19.40
C TYR A 45 0.85 -4.26 -18.16
N LEU A 46 2.12 -4.63 -17.99
CA LEU A 46 2.62 -5.29 -16.79
C LEU A 46 3.04 -4.26 -15.72
N TYR A 47 3.42 -4.74 -14.53
CA TYR A 47 3.94 -3.87 -13.48
C TYR A 47 5.23 -3.19 -13.92
N LYS A 48 5.46 -1.96 -13.45
CA LYS A 48 6.76 -1.31 -13.61
C LYS A 48 7.83 -2.06 -12.81
N GLN A 49 9.00 -2.23 -13.38
CA GLN A 49 10.11 -2.96 -12.75
C GLN A 49 11.43 -2.23 -13.00
N PHE A 50 12.46 -2.56 -12.22
CA PHE A 50 13.82 -2.09 -12.49
C PHE A 50 14.44 -2.76 -13.72
N LYS A 51 15.26 -2.02 -14.47
CA LYS A 51 16.06 -2.54 -15.60
C LYS A 51 16.99 -3.68 -15.20
N SER A 52 17.54 -3.60 -13.99
CA SER A 52 18.46 -4.59 -13.44
C SER A 52 18.26 -4.70 -11.93
N GLN A 53 17.91 -5.89 -11.46
CA GLN A 53 17.76 -6.18 -10.03
C GLN A 53 19.08 -5.95 -9.30
N THR A 54 20.18 -6.52 -9.81
CA THR A 54 21.52 -6.36 -9.25
C THR A 54 21.95 -4.89 -9.14
N GLU A 55 21.81 -4.09 -10.19
CA GLU A 55 22.23 -2.66 -10.14
C GLU A 55 21.31 -1.87 -9.21
N SER A 56 19.99 -2.13 -9.22
CA SER A 56 19.05 -1.46 -8.33
C SER A 56 19.37 -1.71 -6.85
N LEU A 57 19.70 -2.95 -6.46
CA LEU A 57 20.10 -3.29 -5.09
C LEU A 57 21.42 -2.62 -4.69
N LYS A 58 22.36 -2.51 -5.64
CA LYS A 58 23.61 -1.79 -5.41
C LYS A 58 23.34 -0.31 -5.14
N CYS A 59 22.55 0.35 -5.99
CA CYS A 59 22.21 1.77 -5.85
C CYS A 59 21.54 2.06 -4.51
N ILE A 60 20.51 1.30 -4.12
CA ILE A 60 19.82 1.55 -2.85
C ILE A 60 20.72 1.29 -1.63
N ASN A 61 21.58 0.27 -1.69
CA ASN A 61 22.54 -0.01 -0.62
C ASN A 61 23.61 1.08 -0.50
N GLU A 62 24.00 1.71 -1.61
CA GLU A 62 24.94 2.83 -1.62
C GLU A 62 24.28 4.13 -1.12
N GLU A 63 23.05 4.41 -1.55
CA GLU A 63 22.30 5.61 -1.17
C GLU A 63 21.93 5.61 0.32
N TYR A 64 21.57 4.45 0.88
CA TYR A 64 21.18 4.30 2.30
C TYR A 64 22.16 3.42 3.09
N SER A 65 23.47 3.56 2.82
CA SER A 65 24.52 2.68 3.36
C SER A 65 24.47 2.53 4.88
N ASP A 66 24.27 3.64 5.61
CA ASP A 66 24.28 3.65 7.08
C ASP A 66 23.11 2.85 7.66
N LEU A 67 21.94 2.92 7.03
CA LEU A 67 20.75 2.18 7.46
C LEU A 67 20.86 0.69 7.08
N PHE A 68 21.31 0.38 5.87
CA PHE A 68 21.52 -1.01 5.46
C PHE A 68 22.61 -1.68 6.31
N GLU A 69 23.69 -0.98 6.66
CA GLU A 69 24.74 -1.47 7.56
C GLU A 69 24.19 -1.69 8.98
N PHE A 70 23.36 -0.77 9.48
CA PHE A 70 22.68 -0.93 10.76
C PHE A 70 21.79 -2.18 10.78
N VAL A 71 20.92 -2.35 9.79
CA VAL A 71 20.02 -3.53 9.69
C VAL A 71 20.83 -4.81 9.54
N LYS A 72 21.86 -4.80 8.68
CA LYS A 72 22.77 -5.94 8.48
C LYS A 72 23.34 -6.42 9.81
N ASN A 73 23.89 -5.50 10.60
CA ASN A 73 24.55 -5.82 11.86
C ASN A 73 23.55 -6.18 12.97
N LYS A 74 22.42 -5.48 13.07
CA LYS A 74 21.37 -5.74 14.08
C LYS A 74 20.74 -7.12 13.93
N TYR A 75 20.52 -7.57 12.69
CA TYR A 75 19.82 -8.83 12.39
C TYR A 75 20.75 -9.93 11.84
N SER A 76 22.08 -9.76 11.95
CA SER A 76 23.08 -10.74 11.52
C SER A 76 22.91 -11.21 10.07
N LEU A 77 22.62 -10.28 9.17
CA LEU A 77 22.43 -10.56 7.75
C LEU A 77 23.75 -10.41 6.96
N GLY A 78 23.85 -11.06 5.81
CA GLY A 78 24.85 -10.69 4.80
C GLY A 78 24.46 -9.41 4.08
N LYS A 79 25.38 -8.80 3.31
CA LYS A 79 25.07 -7.66 2.42
C LYS A 79 23.84 -7.98 1.57
N ILE A 80 23.02 -6.96 1.29
CA ILE A 80 21.82 -7.09 0.45
C ILE A 80 22.17 -7.61 -0.95
N THR A 81 21.38 -8.59 -1.41
CA THR A 81 21.47 -9.30 -2.69
C THR A 81 20.08 -9.80 -3.11
N GLU A 82 19.95 -10.28 -4.35
CA GLU A 82 18.72 -10.91 -4.85
C GLU A 82 18.30 -12.16 -4.06
N ASN A 83 19.20 -12.77 -3.28
CA ASN A 83 18.89 -13.96 -2.48
C ASN A 83 18.35 -13.64 -1.08
N ASN A 84 18.55 -12.42 -0.57
CA ASN A 84 18.15 -12.05 0.80
C ASN A 84 17.32 -10.78 0.90
N TRP A 85 16.96 -10.14 -0.22
CA TRP A 85 16.19 -8.89 -0.23
C TRP A 85 14.85 -8.99 0.50
N MET A 86 14.15 -10.12 0.38
CA MET A 86 12.88 -10.32 1.09
C MET A 86 13.03 -10.21 2.61
N LYS A 87 14.16 -10.66 3.17
CA LYS A 87 14.42 -10.54 4.62
C LYS A 87 14.62 -9.09 5.03
N TYR A 88 15.33 -8.31 4.21
CA TYR A 88 15.47 -6.88 4.43
C TYR A 88 14.13 -6.18 4.32
N TYR A 89 13.35 -6.47 3.27
CA TYR A 89 12.05 -5.86 3.05
C TYR A 89 11.09 -6.14 4.22
N GLU A 90 11.04 -7.40 4.67
CA GLU A 90 10.26 -7.81 5.84
C GLU A 90 10.66 -7.03 7.10
N ILE A 91 11.95 -6.89 7.39
CA ILE A 91 12.46 -6.08 8.52
C ILE A 91 11.99 -4.64 8.39
N PHE A 92 12.14 -4.02 7.22
CA PHE A 92 11.70 -2.64 7.02
C PHE A 92 10.18 -2.50 7.21
N GLN A 93 9.38 -3.50 6.84
CA GLN A 93 7.94 -3.50 7.02
C GLN A 93 7.51 -3.61 8.49
N THR A 94 8.11 -4.53 9.25
CA THR A 94 7.55 -4.98 10.53
C THR A 94 8.29 -4.52 11.76
N GLU A 95 9.56 -4.16 11.63
CA GLU A 95 10.40 -3.84 12.78
C GLU A 95 10.37 -2.34 13.09
N ASP A 96 10.27 -2.01 14.38
CA ASP A 96 10.48 -0.64 14.84
C ASP A 96 12.00 -0.35 14.87
N LEU A 97 12.48 0.20 13.76
CA LEU A 97 13.83 0.72 13.62
C LEU A 97 13.93 2.12 14.24
N LEU A 98 15.15 2.69 14.23
CA LEU A 98 15.39 3.98 14.88
C LEU A 98 14.56 5.10 14.24
N PRO A 99 13.89 5.97 15.03
CA PRO A 99 13.03 7.04 14.50
C PRO A 99 13.72 7.97 13.49
N LYS A 100 15.04 8.17 13.61
CA LYS A 100 15.82 9.00 12.67
C LYS A 100 15.80 8.50 11.22
N TYR A 101 15.42 7.25 10.98
CA TYR A 101 15.37 6.63 9.66
C TYR A 101 13.93 6.49 9.11
N GLU A 102 12.93 7.06 9.78
CA GLU A 102 11.53 6.84 9.42
C GLU A 102 11.20 7.18 7.96
N ASP A 103 11.69 8.33 7.47
CA ASP A 103 11.46 8.77 6.10
C ASP A 103 12.26 7.90 5.11
N ASP A 104 13.52 7.54 5.41
CA ASP A 104 14.34 6.64 4.59
C ASP A 104 13.67 5.27 4.44
N ILE A 105 13.10 4.73 5.52
CA ILE A 105 12.39 3.45 5.54
C ILE A 105 11.17 3.51 4.60
N LEU A 106 10.48 4.64 4.52
CA LEU A 106 9.35 4.82 3.61
C LEU A 106 9.78 4.72 2.14
N PHE A 107 10.89 5.37 1.75
CA PHE A 107 11.44 5.26 0.40
C PHE A 107 11.98 3.85 0.10
N ILE A 108 12.62 3.20 1.07
CA ILE A 108 13.13 1.83 0.91
C ILE A 108 11.99 0.83 0.73
N LYS A 109 10.86 1.00 1.44
CA LYS A 109 9.66 0.18 1.24
C LYS A 109 9.13 0.32 -0.18
N LYS A 110 9.00 1.55 -0.67
CA LYS A 110 8.60 1.84 -2.05
C LYS A 110 9.56 1.21 -3.06
N PHE A 111 10.86 1.25 -2.80
CA PHE A 111 11.84 0.60 -3.67
C PHE A 111 11.60 -0.91 -3.73
N PHE A 112 11.43 -1.58 -2.59
CA PHE A 112 11.25 -3.02 -2.57
C PHE A 112 9.91 -3.48 -3.17
N ASP A 113 8.88 -2.66 -3.05
CA ASP A 113 7.60 -2.85 -3.73
C ASP A 113 7.77 -2.85 -5.26
N ILE A 114 8.51 -1.88 -5.81
CA ILE A 114 8.88 -1.92 -7.24
C ILE A 114 9.83 -3.08 -7.56
N PHE A 115 10.74 -3.42 -6.65
CA PHE A 115 11.74 -4.47 -6.85
C PHE A 115 11.08 -5.82 -7.10
N GLU A 116 10.02 -6.13 -6.34
CA GLU A 116 9.34 -7.42 -6.43
C GLU A 116 8.54 -7.61 -7.73
N ASN A 117 8.21 -6.52 -8.43
CA ASN A 117 7.43 -6.55 -9.66
C ASN A 117 8.06 -7.36 -10.79
N LYS A 118 9.39 -7.50 -10.82
CA LYS A 118 10.04 -8.43 -11.75
C LYS A 118 9.49 -9.85 -11.57
N TYR A 119 9.40 -10.32 -10.33
CA TYR A 119 8.92 -11.67 -10.03
C TYR A 119 7.42 -11.81 -10.27
N LYS A 120 6.63 -10.75 -10.02
CA LYS A 120 5.20 -10.69 -10.40
C LYS A 120 5.04 -10.80 -11.93
N ASN A 121 5.80 -10.03 -12.69
CA ASN A 121 5.80 -10.05 -14.16
C ASN A 121 6.22 -11.41 -14.73
N ASP A 122 7.28 -12.02 -14.19
CA ASP A 122 7.73 -13.35 -14.58
C ASP A 122 6.65 -14.41 -14.29
N ARG A 123 5.92 -14.28 -13.18
CA ARG A 123 4.79 -15.17 -12.84
C ARG A 123 3.61 -14.98 -13.79
N ILE A 124 3.27 -13.74 -14.18
CA ILE A 124 2.23 -13.46 -15.18
C ILE A 124 2.59 -14.12 -16.52
N LYS A 125 3.81 -13.89 -17.02
CA LYS A 125 4.28 -14.47 -18.29
C LYS A 125 4.27 -15.99 -18.26
N THR A 126 4.71 -16.58 -17.15
CA THR A 126 4.67 -18.04 -16.93
C THR A 126 3.23 -18.57 -16.95
N ARG A 127 2.30 -17.88 -16.27
CA ARG A 127 0.87 -18.27 -16.27
C ARG A 127 0.27 -18.19 -17.66
N LEU A 128 0.56 -17.12 -18.41
CA LEU A 128 0.10 -16.96 -19.80
C LEU A 128 0.65 -18.05 -20.72
N ALA A 129 1.94 -18.37 -20.62
CA ALA A 129 2.55 -19.45 -21.39
C ALA A 129 1.90 -20.81 -21.09
N PHE A 130 1.63 -21.09 -19.82
CA PHE A 130 0.90 -22.30 -19.41
C PHE A 130 -0.52 -22.34 -19.98
N LEU A 131 -1.27 -21.24 -19.90
CA LEU A 131 -2.64 -21.17 -20.41
C LEU A 131 -2.71 -21.43 -21.92
N LYS A 132 -1.74 -20.95 -22.71
CA LYS A 132 -1.64 -21.22 -24.16
C LYS A 132 -1.47 -22.71 -24.49
N ILE A 133 -0.89 -23.50 -23.58
CA ILE A 133 -0.70 -24.95 -23.77
C ILE A 133 -1.99 -25.71 -23.45
N ILE A 134 -2.66 -25.36 -22.34
CA ILE A 134 -3.79 -26.15 -21.82
C ILE A 134 -5.15 -25.70 -22.34
N ARG A 135 -5.25 -24.51 -22.91
CA ARG A 135 -6.48 -23.91 -23.44
C ARG A 135 -6.19 -23.35 -24.82
N ASN A 136 -7.05 -23.65 -25.79
CA ASN A 136 -6.94 -23.15 -27.17
C ASN A 136 -7.41 -21.68 -27.25
N GLY A 137 -6.87 -20.80 -26.41
CA GLY A 137 -7.19 -19.36 -26.35
C GLY A 137 -7.27 -18.73 -24.95
N ASP A 138 -7.29 -17.40 -24.96
CA ASP A 138 -7.36 -16.47 -23.82
C ASP A 138 -8.73 -16.51 -23.13
N SER A 139 -8.99 -17.54 -22.33
CA SER A 139 -10.23 -17.63 -21.52
C SER A 139 -9.96 -17.23 -20.06
N TYR A 140 -11.00 -16.74 -19.38
CA TYR A 140 -10.95 -16.31 -17.97
C TYR A 140 -10.14 -17.28 -17.10
N ASP A 141 -9.06 -16.73 -16.56
CA ASP A 141 -8.19 -17.34 -15.57
C ASP A 141 -8.17 -16.51 -14.29
N LYS A 142 -8.51 -17.19 -13.19
CA LYS A 142 -8.68 -16.55 -11.89
C LYS A 142 -7.37 -16.22 -11.20
N GLU A 143 -6.32 -17.01 -11.44
CA GLU A 143 -5.00 -16.69 -10.89
C GLU A 143 -4.45 -15.44 -11.58
N LEU A 144 -4.52 -15.42 -12.92
CA LEU A 144 -4.15 -14.26 -13.72
C LEU A 144 -4.92 -13.00 -13.30
N LEU A 145 -6.21 -13.14 -12.96
CA LEU A 145 -7.04 -12.02 -12.48
C LEU A 145 -6.42 -11.25 -11.30
N TYR A 146 -5.84 -11.97 -10.35
CA TYR A 146 -5.23 -11.38 -9.15
C TYR A 146 -3.73 -11.11 -9.32
N LEU A 147 -3.10 -11.68 -10.33
CA LEU A 147 -1.70 -11.41 -10.66
C LEU A 147 -1.53 -10.16 -11.51
N MET A 148 -2.51 -9.78 -12.30
CA MET A 148 -2.41 -8.61 -13.17
C MET A 148 -2.52 -7.31 -12.36
N PRO A 149 -1.82 -6.23 -12.77
CA PRO A 149 -1.96 -4.91 -12.14
C PRO A 149 -3.41 -4.45 -12.06
N ASN A 150 -3.76 -3.68 -11.03
CA ASN A 150 -5.12 -3.13 -10.85
C ASN A 150 -5.58 -2.22 -12.02
N SER A 151 -4.62 -1.71 -12.81
CA SER A 151 -4.86 -0.92 -14.02
C SER A 151 -5.18 -1.78 -15.25
N SER A 152 -4.99 -3.11 -15.17
CA SER A 152 -5.24 -4.05 -16.27
C SER A 152 -6.70 -4.02 -16.72
N LYS A 153 -6.93 -3.96 -18.04
CA LYS A 153 -8.28 -3.98 -18.60
C LYS A 153 -8.90 -5.36 -18.40
N TYR A 154 -8.11 -6.42 -18.51
CA TYR A 154 -8.50 -7.79 -18.17
C TYR A 154 -9.03 -7.87 -16.74
N SER A 155 -8.30 -7.37 -15.74
CA SER A 155 -8.77 -7.45 -14.36
C SER A 155 -10.00 -6.60 -14.10
N ASN A 156 -10.03 -5.39 -14.64
CA ASN A 156 -11.16 -4.48 -14.50
C ASN A 156 -12.45 -5.03 -15.13
N LYS A 157 -12.35 -5.81 -16.23
CA LYS A 157 -13.49 -6.50 -16.85
C LYS A 157 -14.21 -7.45 -15.88
N TYR A 158 -13.48 -8.13 -14.99
CA TYR A 158 -14.04 -9.19 -14.15
C TYR A 158 -14.25 -8.78 -12.68
N LEU A 159 -13.49 -7.82 -12.16
CA LEU A 159 -13.56 -7.41 -10.74
C LEU A 159 -14.64 -6.37 -10.42
N LYS A 160 -15.41 -5.89 -11.40
CA LYS A 160 -16.40 -4.81 -11.23
C LYS A 160 -15.80 -3.53 -10.59
N SER A 161 -14.49 -3.32 -10.72
CA SER A 161 -13.83 -2.07 -10.33
C SER A 161 -14.33 -0.96 -11.26
N ASN A 162 -14.91 0.10 -10.69
CA ASN A 162 -15.31 1.30 -11.43
C ASN A 162 -14.90 2.56 -10.68
N VAL A 163 -14.54 3.57 -11.46
CA VAL A 163 -14.33 4.99 -11.13
C VAL A 163 -13.00 5.33 -10.44
N LYS A 164 -12.00 5.64 -11.28
CA LYS A 164 -10.96 6.61 -10.91
C LYS A 164 -11.63 7.98 -10.96
N ILE A 165 -11.68 8.70 -9.84
CA ILE A 165 -12.12 10.09 -9.87
C ILE A 165 -10.99 10.90 -10.50
N GLU A 166 -11.21 11.37 -11.72
CA GLU A 166 -10.31 12.26 -12.44
C GLU A 166 -10.69 13.73 -12.17
N ALA A 167 -9.67 14.55 -11.86
CA ALA A 167 -9.52 16.02 -11.88
C ALA A 167 -10.66 16.97 -11.44
N GLU A 168 -11.93 16.68 -11.68
CA GLU A 168 -13.05 17.61 -11.46
C GLU A 168 -13.38 17.79 -9.97
N ILE A 169 -13.38 16.70 -9.18
CA ILE A 169 -13.57 16.78 -7.71
C ILE A 169 -12.35 17.44 -7.01
N GLU A 170 -11.15 17.30 -7.58
CA GLU A 170 -9.94 17.97 -7.10
C GLU A 170 -10.04 19.50 -7.15
N LYS A 171 -10.73 20.02 -8.17
CA LYS A 171 -10.92 21.46 -8.36
C LYS A 171 -11.84 22.06 -7.29
N ASP A 172 -12.92 21.36 -6.95
CA ASP A 172 -13.90 21.82 -5.96
C ASP A 172 -13.37 21.76 -4.51
N LEU A 173 -12.48 20.81 -4.23
CA LEU A 173 -11.90 20.62 -2.89
C LEU A 173 -10.87 21.68 -2.50
N LYS A 174 -10.21 22.34 -3.46
CA LYS A 174 -9.16 23.32 -3.16
C LYS A 174 -9.67 24.49 -2.31
N ASN A 175 -10.93 24.87 -2.46
CA ASN A 175 -11.47 26.12 -1.90
C ASN A 175 -12.33 25.94 -0.62
N SER A 176 -12.56 24.72 -0.13
CA SER A 176 -13.43 24.49 1.05
C SER A 176 -12.65 24.15 2.33
N LYS A 177 -13.03 24.75 3.47
CA LYS A 177 -12.48 24.45 4.82
C LYS A 177 -13.31 23.43 5.63
N ILE A 178 -14.52 23.11 5.15
CA ILE A 178 -15.46 22.18 5.79
C ILE A 178 -15.92 21.19 4.71
N LYS A 179 -16.27 19.95 5.10
CA LYS A 179 -16.90 19.00 4.18
C LYS A 179 -18.22 19.59 3.66
N SER A 180 -18.27 20.06 2.42
CA SER A 180 -19.47 20.70 1.87
C SER A 180 -20.63 19.70 1.84
N SER A 181 -21.85 20.18 2.11
CA SER A 181 -23.07 19.36 2.17
C SER A 181 -23.42 18.71 0.83
N GLY A 182 -22.95 19.29 -0.28
CA GLY A 182 -23.14 18.80 -1.65
C GLY A 182 -21.93 18.06 -2.24
N MET A 183 -20.87 17.84 -1.47
CA MET A 183 -19.74 17.01 -1.91
C MET A 183 -20.25 15.60 -2.16
N LEU A 184 -19.94 15.02 -3.32
CA LEU A 184 -20.25 13.62 -3.62
C LEU A 184 -19.48 12.73 -2.64
N ARG A 185 -20.09 12.40 -1.51
CA ARG A 185 -19.51 11.50 -0.53
C ARG A 185 -19.68 10.10 -1.06
N VAL A 186 -18.59 9.35 -1.11
CA VAL A 186 -18.70 7.91 -1.13
C VAL A 186 -19.50 7.52 0.11
N ALA A 187 -20.61 6.80 -0.09
CA ALA A 187 -21.35 6.26 1.03
C ALA A 187 -20.39 5.43 1.90
N PRO A 188 -20.42 5.57 3.23
CA PRO A 188 -19.66 4.66 4.08
C PRO A 188 -19.97 3.20 3.70
N THR A 189 -18.98 2.33 3.89
CA THR A 189 -19.08 0.87 3.81
C THR A 189 -20.46 0.41 4.29
N ASN A 190 -21.32 -0.08 3.39
CA ASN A 190 -22.73 -0.37 3.66
C ASN A 190 -22.92 -1.70 4.41
N LEU A 191 -22.14 -1.89 5.48
CA LEU A 191 -22.19 -3.06 6.33
C LEU A 191 -23.54 -3.12 7.06
N PRO A 192 -24.13 -4.32 7.20
CA PRO A 192 -25.38 -4.49 7.96
C PRO A 192 -25.34 -3.91 9.38
N ASN A 193 -24.17 -3.92 10.04
CA ASN A 193 -23.96 -3.32 11.34
C ASN A 193 -22.62 -2.57 11.40
N GLN A 194 -22.62 -1.35 10.86
CA GLN A 194 -21.43 -0.50 10.85
C GLN A 194 -20.89 -0.17 12.26
N ARG A 195 -21.77 -0.02 13.26
CA ARG A 195 -21.37 0.23 14.65
C ARG A 195 -20.56 -0.94 15.21
N ALA A 196 -21.01 -2.17 15.01
CA ALA A 196 -20.29 -3.36 15.45
C ALA A 196 -18.92 -3.49 14.76
N ALA A 197 -18.81 -3.11 13.49
CA ALA A 197 -17.53 -3.06 12.78
C ALA A 197 -16.57 -2.04 13.42
N ILE A 198 -17.03 -0.81 13.70
CA ILE A 198 -16.23 0.22 14.36
C ILE A 198 -15.81 -0.22 15.78
N ASP A 199 -16.73 -0.80 16.55
CA ASP A 199 -16.45 -1.28 17.90
C ASP A 199 -15.42 -2.43 17.89
N TYR A 200 -15.52 -3.34 16.91
CA TYR A 200 -14.52 -4.40 16.71
C TYR A 200 -13.15 -3.82 16.36
N ALA A 201 -13.10 -2.89 15.40
CA ALA A 201 -11.87 -2.23 14.98
C ALA A 201 -11.19 -1.54 16.17
N LYS A 202 -11.93 -0.73 16.94
CA LYS A 202 -11.41 -0.05 18.14
C LYS A 202 -10.91 -1.03 19.19
N ARG A 203 -11.61 -2.16 19.40
CA ARG A 203 -11.26 -3.16 20.43
C ARG A 203 -9.98 -3.93 20.11
N TYR A 204 -9.80 -4.35 18.86
CA TYR A 204 -8.75 -5.31 18.50
C TYR A 204 -7.55 -4.70 17.79
N ALA A 205 -7.60 -3.42 17.42
CA ALA A 205 -6.51 -2.75 16.72
C ALA A 205 -5.13 -2.84 17.41
N THR A 206 -5.07 -2.75 18.74
CA THR A 206 -3.82 -2.83 19.50
C THR A 206 -3.53 -4.21 20.07
N ASN A 207 -4.51 -5.12 20.03
CA ASN A 207 -4.40 -6.47 20.55
C ASN A 207 -5.19 -7.42 19.64
N PRO A 208 -4.53 -8.07 18.66
CA PRO A 208 -5.20 -8.92 17.69
C PRO A 208 -6.05 -10.03 18.33
N ASN A 209 -7.18 -10.36 17.71
CA ASN A 209 -8.14 -11.36 18.21
C ASN A 209 -7.68 -12.81 17.97
N THR A 210 -6.57 -13.20 18.60
CA THR A 210 -5.91 -14.51 18.41
C THR A 210 -6.70 -15.69 18.96
N SER A 211 -7.71 -15.45 19.80
CA SER A 211 -8.59 -16.51 20.31
C SER A 211 -9.57 -17.02 19.25
N LYS A 212 -9.90 -16.19 18.24
CA LYS A 212 -10.86 -16.54 17.16
C LYS A 212 -10.19 -16.66 15.78
N TYR A 213 -9.12 -15.93 15.52
CA TYR A 213 -8.48 -15.89 14.21
C TYR A 213 -6.98 -16.16 14.28
N TYR A 214 -6.45 -16.71 13.20
CA TYR A 214 -5.02 -16.73 12.99
C TYR A 214 -4.50 -15.30 12.80
N TYR A 215 -3.37 -14.98 13.42
CA TYR A 215 -2.72 -13.68 13.32
C TYR A 215 -1.45 -13.79 12.47
N PHE A 216 -1.39 -13.00 11.40
CA PHE A 216 -0.23 -12.91 10.53
C PHE A 216 0.72 -11.84 11.05
N SER A 217 1.68 -12.22 11.90
CA SER A 217 2.62 -11.28 12.55
C SER A 217 3.39 -10.35 11.60
N ARG A 218 3.40 -10.65 10.30
CA ARG A 218 4.12 -9.91 9.26
C ARG A 218 3.25 -9.59 8.03
N GLY A 219 1.96 -9.27 8.24
CA GLY A 219 1.06 -8.93 7.15
C GLY A 219 -0.44 -8.99 7.46
N ASP A 220 -0.86 -8.72 8.70
CA ASP A 220 -2.24 -8.97 9.14
C ASP A 220 -3.28 -7.93 8.66
N CYS A 221 -2.88 -6.94 7.85
CA CYS A 221 -3.73 -5.80 7.50
C CYS A 221 -5.09 -6.21 6.89
N ALA A 222 -5.11 -7.00 5.82
CA ALA A 222 -6.35 -7.46 5.19
C ALA A 222 -7.11 -8.49 6.04
N ASN A 223 -6.39 -9.34 6.79
CA ASN A 223 -7.00 -10.28 7.73
C ASN A 223 -7.79 -9.52 8.81
N PHE A 224 -7.21 -8.47 9.38
CA PHE A 224 -7.86 -7.62 10.37
C PHE A 224 -9.10 -6.91 9.82
N VAL A 225 -8.97 -6.27 8.65
CA VAL A 225 -10.12 -5.60 8.00
C VAL A 225 -11.22 -6.62 7.66
N SER A 226 -10.85 -7.83 7.26
CA SER A 226 -11.84 -8.90 7.04
C SER A 226 -12.57 -9.32 8.32
N GLN A 227 -11.88 -9.39 9.46
CA GLN A 227 -12.54 -9.62 10.76
C GLN A 227 -13.50 -8.49 11.12
N ILE A 228 -13.14 -7.24 10.84
CA ILE A 228 -14.00 -6.06 11.04
C ILE A 228 -15.27 -6.18 10.18
N PHE A 229 -15.14 -6.59 8.91
CA PHE A 229 -16.26 -6.80 8.00
C PHE A 229 -17.20 -7.91 8.49
N GLU A 230 -16.64 -9.04 8.93
CA GLU A 230 -17.43 -10.12 9.51
C GLU A 230 -18.17 -9.66 10.78
N ALA A 231 -17.51 -8.94 11.68
CA ALA A 231 -18.14 -8.37 12.87
C ALA A 231 -19.24 -7.35 12.53
N GLY A 232 -19.09 -6.65 11.41
CA GLY A 232 -20.10 -5.78 10.83
C GLY A 232 -21.26 -6.50 10.13
N GLY A 233 -21.28 -7.83 10.12
CA GLY A 233 -22.36 -8.64 9.55
C GLY A 233 -22.20 -8.95 8.05
N ARG A 234 -21.06 -8.65 7.43
CA ARG A 234 -20.77 -9.08 6.06
C ARG A 234 -20.74 -10.61 6.01
N LYS A 235 -21.59 -11.20 5.16
CA LYS A 235 -21.59 -12.66 4.97
C LYS A 235 -20.41 -13.08 4.11
N GLN A 236 -19.66 -14.07 4.59
CA GLN A 236 -18.61 -14.68 3.79
C GLN A 236 -19.19 -15.34 2.53
N ILE A 237 -18.42 -15.32 1.45
CA ILE A 237 -18.79 -15.94 0.17
C ILE A 237 -17.73 -16.96 -0.17
N VAL A 238 -18.13 -18.24 -0.28
CA VAL A 238 -17.27 -19.34 -0.71
C VAL A 238 -17.69 -19.75 -2.12
N TYR A 239 -16.80 -19.58 -3.11
CA TYR A 239 -17.08 -20.10 -4.45
C TYR A 239 -16.69 -21.58 -4.52
N SER A 240 -17.67 -22.46 -4.69
CA SER A 240 -17.44 -23.86 -5.03
C SER A 240 -17.04 -23.98 -6.51
N GLY A 241 -15.91 -24.65 -6.83
CA GLY A 241 -15.64 -25.15 -8.19
C GLY A 241 -14.49 -24.54 -9.01
N GLY A 242 -13.60 -23.73 -8.44
CA GLY A 242 -12.36 -23.31 -9.14
C GLY A 242 -11.16 -24.25 -8.86
N TYR A 243 -10.19 -24.31 -9.78
CA TYR A 243 -8.98 -25.16 -9.75
C TYR A 243 -8.16 -25.12 -8.44
N THR A 244 -8.43 -24.18 -7.53
CA THR A 244 -8.17 -24.40 -6.10
C THR A 244 -9.36 -23.91 -5.27
N LYS A 245 -9.81 -24.73 -4.29
CA LYS A 245 -10.76 -24.32 -3.23
C LYS A 245 -10.31 -23.04 -2.47
N LYS A 246 -9.06 -22.61 -2.65
CA LYS A 246 -8.43 -21.44 -2.01
C LYS A 246 -8.62 -20.13 -2.77
N ALA A 247 -8.67 -20.13 -4.11
CA ALA A 247 -8.59 -18.88 -4.88
C ALA A 247 -9.91 -18.13 -5.05
N GLY A 248 -11.03 -18.62 -4.51
CA GLY A 248 -12.33 -18.02 -4.77
C GLY A 248 -13.14 -17.61 -3.57
N GLY A 249 -13.59 -16.35 -3.59
CA GLY A 249 -14.51 -15.78 -2.64
C GLY A 249 -13.78 -14.91 -1.63
N TRP A 250 -14.52 -14.47 -0.62
CA TRP A 250 -14.00 -13.80 0.55
C TRP A 250 -14.50 -14.59 1.77
N TRP A 251 -13.60 -15.39 2.34
CA TRP A 251 -13.93 -16.32 3.41
C TRP A 251 -12.73 -16.70 4.28
N HIS A 252 -13.07 -17.12 5.50
CA HIS A 252 -12.25 -17.74 6.52
C HIS A 252 -13.07 -18.82 7.24
N ILE A 253 -12.48 -19.99 7.44
CA ILE A 253 -13.06 -21.07 8.25
C ILE A 253 -12.20 -21.31 9.48
N THR A 254 -12.87 -21.52 10.61
CA THR A 254 -12.27 -21.92 11.88
C THR A 254 -12.19 -23.44 11.96
N ASN A 255 -11.08 -23.99 12.45
CA ASN A 255 -10.84 -25.41 12.72
C ASN A 255 -10.72 -26.35 11.50
N PRO A 256 -9.53 -26.44 10.85
CA PRO A 256 -8.36 -25.59 11.06
C PRO A 256 -8.55 -24.23 10.38
N HIS A 257 -7.78 -23.22 10.82
CA HIS A 257 -7.78 -21.92 10.15
C HIS A 257 -7.39 -22.07 8.68
N ARG A 258 -8.32 -21.72 7.79
CA ARG A 258 -8.09 -21.58 6.36
C ARG A 258 -8.81 -20.35 5.86
N HIS A 259 -8.28 -19.73 4.82
CA HIS A 259 -8.83 -18.49 4.29
C HIS A 259 -8.57 -18.41 2.78
N SER A 260 -9.35 -17.57 2.13
CA SER A 260 -9.10 -17.12 0.76
C SER A 260 -7.98 -16.05 0.72
N PRO A 261 -7.30 -15.86 -0.42
CA PRO A 261 -6.44 -14.71 -0.65
C PRO A 261 -7.15 -13.37 -0.42
N ALA A 262 -8.42 -13.22 -0.84
CA ALA A 262 -9.19 -12.00 -0.64
C ALA A 262 -9.44 -11.68 0.85
N TRP A 263 -9.36 -12.67 1.74
CA TRP A 263 -9.48 -12.46 3.18
C TRP A 263 -8.19 -11.92 3.81
N SER A 264 -7.01 -12.28 3.29
CA SER A 264 -5.75 -12.06 4.00
C SER A 264 -4.69 -11.26 3.25
N LEU A 265 -4.83 -11.03 1.94
CA LEU A 265 -3.85 -10.30 1.13
C LEU A 265 -4.44 -8.94 0.71
N ALA A 266 -3.70 -7.85 0.95
CA ALA A 266 -4.17 -6.49 0.70
C ALA A 266 -4.61 -6.27 -0.75
N ASN A 267 -3.75 -6.54 -1.73
CA ASN A 267 -4.10 -6.39 -3.14
C ASN A 267 -5.33 -7.21 -3.54
N THR A 268 -5.39 -8.48 -3.14
CA THR A 268 -6.55 -9.32 -3.47
C THR A 268 -7.83 -8.88 -2.76
N PHE A 269 -7.74 -8.40 -1.52
CA PHE A 269 -8.87 -7.83 -0.78
C PHE A 269 -9.43 -6.62 -1.53
N VAL A 270 -8.58 -5.64 -1.85
CA VAL A 270 -9.00 -4.40 -2.53
C VAL A 270 -9.53 -4.70 -3.92
N CYS A 271 -8.92 -5.64 -4.65
CA CYS A 271 -9.41 -6.11 -5.95
C CYS A 271 -10.78 -6.81 -5.84
N TYR A 272 -10.99 -7.62 -4.79
CA TYR A 272 -12.25 -8.36 -4.59
C TYR A 272 -13.44 -7.43 -4.31
N PHE A 273 -13.23 -6.44 -3.45
CA PHE A 273 -14.28 -5.48 -3.10
C PHE A 273 -14.39 -4.35 -4.13
N GLY A 274 -13.27 -3.98 -4.76
CA GLY A 274 -13.15 -2.85 -5.66
C GLY A 274 -12.97 -1.53 -4.90
N THR A 275 -12.76 -0.44 -5.63
CA THR A 275 -12.58 0.91 -5.07
C THR A 275 -13.71 1.85 -5.49
N HIS A 276 -14.03 2.81 -4.63
CA HIS A 276 -14.92 3.92 -4.96
C HIS A 276 -14.15 5.12 -5.50
N VAL A 277 -12.98 5.39 -4.93
CA VAL A 277 -12.13 6.54 -5.24
C VAL A 277 -10.70 6.09 -5.18
N THR A 278 -9.88 6.58 -6.12
CA THR A 278 -8.43 6.55 -5.98
C THR A 278 -7.85 7.93 -6.31
N THR A 279 -6.83 8.35 -5.58
CA THR A 279 -6.16 9.65 -5.79
C THR A 279 -4.75 9.62 -5.21
N LYS A 280 -3.86 10.48 -5.70
CA LYS A 280 -2.54 10.72 -5.09
C LYS A 280 -2.55 11.88 -4.09
N ASN A 281 -3.66 12.62 -4.02
CA ASN A 281 -3.77 13.80 -3.19
C ASN A 281 -4.42 13.42 -1.84
N HIS A 282 -3.66 13.54 -0.75
CA HIS A 282 -4.12 13.15 0.58
C HIS A 282 -5.33 13.97 1.05
N ARG A 283 -5.38 15.27 0.75
CA ARG A 283 -6.54 16.12 1.08
C ARG A 283 -7.81 15.65 0.38
N VAL A 284 -7.71 15.22 -0.88
CA VAL A 284 -8.84 14.69 -1.65
C VAL A 284 -9.30 13.37 -1.10
N PHE A 285 -8.36 12.50 -0.75
CA PHE A 285 -8.61 11.23 -0.11
C PHE A 285 -9.34 11.40 1.24
N THR A 286 -8.81 12.23 2.14
CA THR A 286 -9.39 12.47 3.47
C THR A 286 -10.78 13.11 3.44
N ALA A 287 -11.08 13.90 2.40
CA ALA A 287 -12.41 14.47 2.21
C ALA A 287 -13.51 13.40 2.04
N GLN A 288 -13.15 12.20 1.57
CA GLN A 288 -14.09 11.08 1.37
C GLN A 288 -14.32 10.26 2.65
N LEU A 289 -13.49 10.44 3.68
CA LEU A 289 -13.47 9.54 4.82
C LEU A 289 -14.55 9.89 5.84
N ASN A 290 -15.20 8.85 6.34
CA ASN A 290 -16.08 8.88 7.51
C ASN A 290 -15.79 7.66 8.38
N PRO A 291 -16.19 7.64 9.67
CA PRO A 291 -16.06 6.44 10.50
C PRO A 291 -16.72 5.24 9.80
N GLY A 292 -15.99 4.14 9.76
CA GLY A 292 -16.37 2.91 9.11
C GLY A 292 -15.95 2.76 7.64
N THR A 293 -15.17 3.71 7.11
CA THR A 293 -14.60 3.62 5.75
C THR A 293 -13.41 2.65 5.73
N VAL A 294 -13.33 1.79 4.71
CA VAL A 294 -12.11 1.04 4.41
C VAL A 294 -11.22 1.85 3.49
N ILE A 295 -9.94 1.89 3.84
CA ILE A 295 -8.94 2.63 3.10
C ILE A 295 -7.79 1.73 2.71
N ALA A 296 -7.16 2.02 1.58
CA ALA A 296 -5.98 1.32 1.11
C ALA A 296 -4.97 2.30 0.51
N PHE A 297 -3.72 1.85 0.37
CA PHE A 297 -2.74 2.54 -0.45
C PHE A 297 -1.89 1.57 -1.29
N ASP A 298 -1.43 2.09 -2.41
CA ASP A 298 -0.40 1.55 -3.30
C ASP A 298 0.75 2.57 -3.22
N SER A 299 1.79 2.20 -2.47
CA SER A 299 2.86 3.11 -2.02
C SER A 299 3.76 3.52 -3.17
N ALA A 300 4.00 2.63 -4.13
CA ALA A 300 4.76 2.95 -5.32
C ALA A 300 3.91 3.57 -6.43
N ASP A 301 2.58 3.48 -6.40
CA ASP A 301 1.69 3.68 -7.56
C ASP A 301 2.10 2.76 -8.72
N ASP A 302 2.19 1.46 -8.46
CA ASP A 302 2.66 0.45 -9.41
C ASP A 302 1.55 -0.48 -9.92
N GLY A 303 0.36 -0.41 -9.32
CA GLY A 303 -0.78 -1.24 -9.65
C GLY A 303 -1.06 -2.37 -8.66
N ASP A 304 -0.31 -2.47 -7.56
CA ASP A 304 -0.51 -3.43 -6.47
C ASP A 304 -0.87 -2.70 -5.16
N TRP A 305 -1.95 -3.10 -4.48
CA TRP A 305 -2.29 -2.48 -3.19
C TRP A 305 -1.50 -3.10 -2.05
N ASP A 306 -0.60 -2.32 -1.45
CA ASP A 306 0.29 -2.72 -0.35
C ASP A 306 -0.43 -2.93 0.98
N HIS A 307 -1.42 -2.08 1.27
CA HIS A 307 -1.96 -1.98 2.61
C HIS A 307 -3.45 -1.64 2.60
N VAL A 308 -4.16 -2.13 3.61
CA VAL A 308 -5.57 -1.84 3.86
C VAL A 308 -5.80 -1.63 5.36
N ALA A 309 -6.63 -0.67 5.71
CA ALA A 309 -6.98 -0.33 7.09
C ALA A 309 -8.42 0.17 7.21
N TYR A 310 -8.83 0.47 8.44
CA TYR A 310 -10.20 0.87 8.75
C TYR A 310 -10.26 2.20 9.50
N VAL A 311 -11.10 3.12 9.03
CA VAL A 311 -11.32 4.42 9.69
C VAL A 311 -12.28 4.24 10.87
N THR A 312 -11.87 4.60 12.07
CA THR A 312 -12.70 4.50 13.29
C THR A 312 -13.25 5.83 13.77
N ASP A 313 -12.67 6.93 13.29
CA ASP A 313 -13.10 8.30 13.58
C ASP A 313 -12.64 9.27 12.47
N SER A 314 -13.27 10.43 12.34
CA SER A 314 -12.83 11.46 11.38
C SER A 314 -13.41 12.84 11.68
N ASP A 315 -12.62 13.87 11.41
CA ASP A 315 -13.07 15.26 11.45
C ASP A 315 -13.97 15.63 10.27
N ASN A 316 -14.76 16.67 10.46
CA ASN A 316 -15.62 17.29 9.43
C ASN A 316 -15.07 18.64 8.91
N TYR A 317 -13.92 19.07 9.43
CA TYR A 317 -13.20 20.28 9.06
C TYR A 317 -11.77 19.93 8.68
N THR A 318 -11.13 20.82 7.92
CA THR A 318 -9.70 20.73 7.63
C THR A 318 -8.89 21.66 8.53
N ALA A 319 -7.75 21.20 9.01
CA ALA A 319 -6.75 22.02 9.67
C ALA A 319 -5.34 21.70 9.15
N ASN A 320 -4.35 22.50 9.57
CA ASN A 320 -2.96 22.22 9.27
C ASN A 320 -2.39 21.27 10.33
N TYR A 321 -1.93 20.10 9.89
CA TYR A 321 -1.23 19.13 10.70
C TYR A 321 0.13 18.89 10.05
N ASN A 322 1.21 19.24 10.75
CA ASN A 322 2.59 19.04 10.30
C ASN A 322 2.87 19.60 8.89
N GLY A 323 2.31 20.77 8.56
CA GLY A 323 2.51 21.43 7.27
C GLY A 323 1.55 20.99 6.17
N LYS A 324 0.68 20.00 6.42
CA LYS A 324 -0.33 19.52 5.47
C LYS A 324 -1.73 19.91 5.89
N TYR A 325 -2.59 20.22 4.93
CA TYR A 325 -3.97 20.66 5.19
C TYR A 325 -4.97 19.59 4.77
N TYR A 326 -5.57 18.89 5.72
CA TYR A 326 -6.46 17.74 5.47
C TYR A 326 -7.53 17.58 6.56
N TYR A 327 -8.50 16.68 6.35
CA TYR A 327 -9.49 16.29 7.36
C TYR A 327 -8.88 15.17 8.20
N ASP A 328 -8.58 15.41 9.49
CA ASP A 328 -7.95 14.38 10.30
C ASP A 328 -8.87 13.17 10.48
N TYR A 329 -8.26 12.00 10.66
CA TYR A 329 -8.97 10.73 10.73
C TYR A 329 -8.18 9.72 11.55
N LYS A 330 -8.91 8.82 12.20
CA LYS A 330 -8.35 7.80 13.08
C LYS A 330 -8.35 6.46 12.39
N VAL A 331 -7.19 5.83 12.30
CA VAL A 331 -6.99 4.58 11.56
C VAL A 331 -6.71 3.44 12.53
N ALA A 332 -7.47 2.36 12.41
CA ALA A 332 -7.20 1.06 13.03
C ALA A 332 -6.52 0.12 12.02
N GLN A 333 -5.37 -0.46 12.38
CA GLN A 333 -4.59 -1.34 11.49
C GLN A 333 -3.61 -2.26 12.25
N HIS A 334 -3.18 -3.36 11.61
CA HIS A 334 -2.35 -4.41 12.25
C HIS A 334 -0.91 -4.57 11.71
N THR A 335 -0.40 -3.70 10.83
CA THR A 335 1.04 -3.68 10.51
C THR A 335 1.88 -3.21 11.70
N LYS A 336 1.34 -2.28 12.51
CA LYS A 336 1.94 -1.82 13.78
C LYS A 336 0.97 -1.88 14.97
N ASN A 337 -0.16 -2.58 14.82
CA ASN A 337 -1.21 -2.75 15.83
C ASN A 337 -1.59 -1.45 16.56
N TYR A 338 -2.20 -0.51 15.83
CA TYR A 338 -2.59 0.78 16.40
C TYR A 338 -4.01 1.19 16.03
N ASN A 339 -4.60 2.07 16.84
CA ASN A 339 -5.78 2.88 16.50
C ASN A 339 -5.50 4.36 16.78
N GLU A 340 -4.98 5.09 15.79
CA GLU A 340 -4.30 6.39 15.99
C GLU A 340 -4.75 7.43 14.96
N TRP A 341 -4.83 8.69 15.40
CA TRP A 341 -5.12 9.82 14.51
C TRP A 341 -3.97 10.04 13.53
N THR A 342 -4.27 10.41 12.29
CA THR A 342 -3.26 10.73 11.27
C THR A 342 -2.40 11.92 11.66
N SER A 343 -2.90 12.85 12.46
CA SER A 343 -2.08 13.91 13.05
C SER A 343 -1.06 13.43 14.10
N SER A 344 -1.15 12.20 14.60
CA SER A 344 -0.19 11.64 15.55
C SER A 344 1.07 11.12 14.84
N SER A 345 2.22 11.22 15.50
CA SER A 345 3.51 10.75 14.95
C SER A 345 3.60 9.23 14.71
N LYS A 346 2.63 8.44 15.17
CA LYS A 346 2.59 6.99 14.94
C LYS A 346 1.89 6.61 13.64
N ASN A 347 1.01 7.48 13.16
CA ASN A 347 0.27 7.29 11.94
C ASN A 347 1.00 8.05 10.83
N ASN A 348 1.25 7.39 9.70
CA ASN A 348 2.06 7.92 8.60
C ASN A 348 1.29 7.93 7.27
N TRP A 349 -0.03 7.84 7.32
CA TRP A 349 -0.84 7.76 6.11
C TRP A 349 -0.73 9.01 5.24
N GLU A 350 -0.55 10.19 5.83
CA GLU A 350 -0.32 11.45 5.14
C GLU A 350 1.02 11.50 4.39
N LYS A 351 1.99 10.64 4.75
CA LYS A 351 3.31 10.60 4.07
C LYS A 351 3.29 9.83 2.74
N ILE A 352 2.24 9.06 2.45
CA ILE A 352 2.17 8.23 1.22
C ILE A 352 2.16 9.11 -0.05
N GLU A 353 1.55 10.30 -0.03
CA GLU A 353 1.62 11.22 -1.17
C GLU A 353 3.05 11.75 -1.43
N ASP A 354 3.88 11.86 -0.39
CA ASP A 354 5.24 12.42 -0.51
C ASP A 354 6.16 11.50 -1.31
N ILE A 355 5.90 10.20 -1.25
CA ILE A 355 6.58 9.18 -2.06
C ILE A 355 5.89 8.93 -3.41
N GLY A 356 4.83 9.69 -3.72
CA GLY A 356 4.08 9.59 -4.98
C GLY A 356 3.07 8.45 -5.05
N GLY A 357 2.75 7.85 -3.90
CA GLY A 357 1.79 6.75 -3.77
C GLY A 357 0.35 7.17 -4.05
N ARG A 358 -0.51 6.17 -4.18
CA ARG A 358 -1.94 6.30 -4.46
C ARG A 358 -2.76 5.77 -3.29
N TYR A 359 -3.74 6.55 -2.87
CA TYR A 359 -4.75 6.13 -1.92
C TYR A 359 -5.97 5.54 -2.62
N ALA A 360 -6.71 4.72 -1.90
CA ALA A 360 -8.04 4.26 -2.27
C ALA A 360 -9.03 4.29 -1.10
N VAL A 361 -10.28 4.62 -1.41
CA VAL A 361 -11.44 4.23 -0.60
C VAL A 361 -11.96 2.94 -1.19
N VAL A 362 -11.92 1.86 -0.40
CA VAL A 362 -12.33 0.52 -0.81
C VAL A 362 -13.85 0.40 -0.64
N ARG A 363 -14.49 -0.32 -1.55
CA ARG A 363 -15.92 -0.65 -1.44
C ARG A 363 -16.15 -1.69 -0.36
N ASP A 364 -17.41 -1.92 -0.05
CA ASP A 364 -17.82 -2.98 0.86
C ASP A 364 -18.29 -4.25 0.19
#